data_AF-A0A1D6HX02-F1
#
_entry.id   AF-A0A1D6HX02-F1
#
_cell.length_a   1.000
_cell.length_b   1.000
_cell.length_c   1.000
_cell.angle_alpha   90.00
_cell.angle_beta   90.00
_cell.angle_gamma   90.00
#
_symmetry.space_group_name_H-M   'P 1'
#
loop_
_entity.id
_entity.type
_entity.pdbx_description
1 polymer ?
#
loop_
_entity_poly.entity_id
_entity_poly.type
_entity_poly.pdbx_seq_one_letter_code
_entity_poly.pdbx_strand_id
1 'polypeptide(L)'
;MAADLPCDDAGVCMVCGVAAPSEVDLLRCSTCATPWHSPCLSNPPALSEAAIWSCPDCSGDPVAPAAPAAGGELVAAVRAIEADTTLSDAEKARRRQNILAGRSAASAPDDDVDDSAEDDVLNIFGRSFSCAFCMKLLDRPVTLLP
;
A
#
# COMPACT_ATOMS: atom_id res chain seq x y z
N MET A 1 7.88 29.89 12.72
CA MET A 1 8.75 28.69 12.80
C MET A 1 8.09 27.64 11.94
N ALA A 2 8.64 27.36 10.76
CA ALA A 2 8.11 26.33 9.88
C ALA A 2 8.60 24.98 10.41
N ALA A 3 7.68 24.06 10.66
CA ALA A 3 8.05 22.69 10.96
C ALA A 3 8.60 22.07 9.66
N ASP A 4 9.89 21.76 9.65
CA ASP A 4 10.51 20.86 8.67
C ASP A 4 9.89 19.46 8.85
N LEU A 5 8.72 19.27 8.24
CA LEU A 5 8.17 17.95 8.03
C LEU A 5 8.96 17.30 6.88
N PRO A 6 9.32 16.01 6.99
CA PRO A 6 10.07 15.28 5.98
C PRO A 6 9.17 14.92 4.78
N CYS A 7 8.59 15.94 4.14
CA CYS A 7 7.75 15.82 2.96
C CYS A 7 8.54 16.43 1.79
N ASP A 8 9.20 15.54 1.04
CA ASP A 8 9.70 15.74 -0.32
C ASP A 8 9.52 17.16 -0.91
N ASP A 9 10.56 17.99 -0.77
CA ASP A 9 10.58 19.35 -1.31
C ASP A 9 10.69 19.41 -2.84
N ALA A 10 10.66 18.26 -3.53
CA ALA A 10 10.85 18.14 -4.97
C ALA A 10 9.86 18.97 -5.80
N GLY A 11 8.78 19.50 -5.18
CA GLY A 11 7.85 20.41 -5.85
C GLY A 11 7.09 19.75 -7.00
N VAL A 12 7.02 18.42 -6.99
CA VAL A 12 6.35 17.61 -8.01
C VAL A 12 4.89 17.40 -7.66
N CYS A 13 4.03 17.43 -8.67
CA CYS A 13 2.62 17.14 -8.47
C CYS A 13 2.40 15.67 -8.11
N MET A 14 1.63 15.39 -7.05
CA MET A 14 1.33 14.03 -6.61
C MET A 14 0.57 13.17 -7.65
N VAL A 15 -0.11 13.79 -8.62
CA VAL A 15 -0.86 13.06 -9.66
C VAL A 15 0.03 12.64 -10.83
N CYS A 16 0.78 13.59 -11.40
CA CYS A 16 1.56 13.34 -12.61
C CYS A 16 3.05 13.11 -12.38
N GLY A 17 3.56 13.38 -11.17
CA GLY A 17 4.97 13.27 -10.82
C GLY A 17 5.87 14.30 -11.49
N VAL A 18 5.31 15.33 -12.13
CA VAL A 18 6.05 16.38 -12.84
C VAL A 18 6.15 17.63 -11.97
N ALA A 19 7.33 18.25 -11.95
CA ALA A 19 7.55 19.54 -11.30
C ALA A 19 6.77 20.65 -12.01
N ALA A 20 6.28 21.63 -11.25
CA ALA A 20 5.68 22.80 -11.88
C ALA A 20 6.72 23.61 -12.67
N PRO A 21 6.36 24.12 -13.86
CA PRO A 21 7.12 25.20 -14.47
C PRO A 21 7.22 26.39 -13.50
N SER A 22 8.29 27.17 -13.57
CA SER A 22 8.55 28.30 -12.66
C SER A 22 7.48 29.40 -12.64
N GLU A 23 6.53 29.35 -13.57
CA GLU A 23 5.45 30.34 -13.74
C GLU A 23 4.08 29.86 -13.24
N VAL A 24 3.98 28.64 -12.70
CA VAL A 24 2.70 28.06 -12.27
C VAL A 24 2.69 27.84 -10.76
N ASP A 25 1.81 28.55 -10.06
CA ASP A 25 1.58 28.32 -8.63
C ASP A 25 0.99 26.93 -8.39
N LEU A 26 1.71 26.14 -7.60
CA LEU A 26 1.25 24.84 -7.12
C LEU A 26 0.26 25.04 -5.97
N LEU A 27 -0.86 24.33 -6.03
CA LEU A 27 -1.73 24.17 -4.87
C LEU A 27 -1.01 23.27 -3.86
N ARG A 28 -0.89 23.74 -2.62
CA ARG A 28 -0.31 22.96 -1.52
C ARG A 28 -1.40 22.59 -0.54
N CYS A 29 -1.44 21.32 -0.17
CA CYS A 29 -2.35 20.88 0.88
C CYS A 29 -1.98 21.57 2.20
N SER A 30 -2.95 22.20 2.86
CA SER A 30 -2.74 22.85 4.16
C SER A 30 -2.39 21.88 5.30
N THR A 31 -2.62 20.58 5.11
CA THR A 31 -2.34 19.53 6.10
C THR A 31 -1.00 18.84 5.87
N CYS A 32 -0.76 18.32 4.65
CA CYS A 32 0.44 17.53 4.33
C CYS A 32 1.48 18.28 3.49
N ALA A 33 1.22 19.54 3.10
CA ALA A 33 2.08 20.39 2.26
C ALA A 33 2.40 19.86 0.84
N THR A 34 1.90 18.68 0.48
CA THR A 34 2.09 18.05 -0.83
C THR A 34 1.66 18.98 -1.98
N PRO A 35 2.44 19.06 -3.07
CA PRO A 35 2.11 19.90 -4.22
C PRO A 35 1.16 19.22 -5.22
N TRP A 36 0.26 20.02 -5.79
CA TRP A 36 -0.72 19.59 -6.79
C TRP A 36 -0.87 20.67 -7.87
N HIS A 37 -0.96 20.25 -9.14
CA HIS A 37 -1.40 21.13 -10.20
C HIS A 37 -2.91 21.30 -10.16
N SER A 38 -3.41 22.53 -10.28
CA SER A 38 -4.86 22.79 -10.41
C SER A 38 -5.50 21.98 -11.57
N PRO A 39 -4.90 21.89 -12.78
CA PRO A 39 -5.42 21.04 -13.85
C PRO A 39 -5.42 19.52 -13.58
N CYS A 40 -4.66 19.04 -12.59
CA CYS A 40 -4.64 17.62 -12.23
C CYS A 40 -5.75 17.25 -11.24
N LEU A 41 -6.50 18.23 -10.73
CA LEU A 41 -7.62 18.02 -9.81
C LEU A 41 -8.93 17.93 -10.59
N SER A 42 -9.79 16.97 -10.25
CA SER A 42 -11.14 16.88 -10.82
C SER A 42 -12.04 18.04 -10.37
N ASN A 43 -11.79 18.59 -9.19
CA ASN A 43 -12.50 19.74 -8.64
C ASN A 43 -11.49 20.68 -7.94
N PRO A 44 -10.81 21.57 -8.67
CA PRO A 44 -9.86 22.50 -8.08
C PRO A 44 -10.59 23.57 -7.24
N PRO A 45 -9.99 24.02 -6.11
CA PRO A 45 -10.55 25.09 -5.29
C PRO A 45 -10.54 26.43 -6.04
N ALA A 46 -11.39 27.36 -5.59
CA ALA A 46 -11.26 28.75 -6.01
C ALA A 46 -9.91 29.33 -5.53
N LEU A 47 -9.36 30.31 -6.25
CA LEU A 47 -8.07 30.93 -5.90
C LEU A 47 -8.06 31.52 -4.47
N SER A 48 -9.20 32.04 -4.00
CA SER A 48 -9.35 32.56 -2.62
C SER A 48 -9.23 31.49 -1.54
N GLU A 49 -9.47 30.23 -1.89
CA GLU A 49 -9.50 29.08 -0.97
C GLU A 49 -8.22 28.24 -1.08
N ALA A 50 -7.32 28.56 -2.02
CA ALA A 50 -6.09 27.84 -2.29
C ALA A 50 -5.20 27.66 -1.03
N ALA A 51 -5.17 28.66 -0.14
CA ALA A 51 -4.34 28.64 1.06
C ALA A 51 -4.84 27.70 2.17
N ILE A 52 -6.14 27.40 2.19
CA ILE A 52 -6.78 26.52 3.19
C ILE A 52 -7.23 25.18 2.59
N TRP A 53 -6.97 24.97 1.31
CA TRP A 53 -7.35 23.77 0.60
C TRP A 53 -6.66 22.52 1.20
N SER A 54 -7.37 21.39 1.16
CA SER A 54 -6.87 20.09 1.59
C SER A 54 -6.95 19.11 0.42
N CYS A 55 -5.91 18.30 0.22
CA CYS A 55 -5.91 17.30 -0.85
C CYS A 55 -6.95 16.19 -0.60
N PRO A 56 -7.33 15.41 -1.63
CA PRO A 56 -8.33 14.34 -1.49
C PRO A 56 -8.00 13.32 -0.39
N ASP A 57 -6.71 13.07 -0.13
CA ASP A 57 -6.27 12.16 0.93
C ASP A 57 -6.43 12.75 2.34
N CYS A 58 -6.36 14.08 2.47
CA CYS A 58 -6.46 14.79 3.76
C CYS A 58 -7.87 15.32 4.05
N SER A 59 -8.68 15.64 3.02
CA SER A 59 -10.06 16.11 3.22
C SER A 59 -10.98 15.00 3.74
N GLY A 60 -10.57 13.74 3.61
CA GLY A 60 -11.36 12.59 4.04
C GLY A 60 -12.66 12.43 3.24
N ASP A 61 -12.76 13.12 2.09
CA ASP A 61 -13.84 12.84 1.15
C ASP A 61 -13.70 11.37 0.76
N PRO A 62 -14.76 10.56 0.95
CA PRO A 62 -14.71 9.17 0.57
C PRO A 62 -14.51 9.14 -0.94
N VAL A 63 -13.27 8.85 -1.37
CA VAL A 63 -13.01 8.33 -2.71
C VAL A 63 -14.04 7.23 -2.87
N ALA A 64 -14.98 7.42 -3.81
CA ALA A 64 -16.05 6.47 -4.05
C ALA A 64 -15.42 5.08 -4.03
N PRO A 65 -15.92 4.14 -3.20
CA PRO A 65 -15.24 2.88 -2.96
C PRO A 65 -14.92 2.29 -4.33
N ALA A 66 -13.62 2.16 -4.62
CA ALA A 66 -13.18 1.55 -5.85
C ALA A 66 -13.94 0.23 -5.96
N ALA A 67 -14.61 0.02 -7.10
CA ALA A 67 -15.37 -1.20 -7.38
C ALA A 67 -14.55 -2.40 -6.87
N PRO A 68 -15.17 -3.38 -6.20
CA PRO A 68 -14.45 -4.38 -5.42
C PRO A 68 -13.39 -5.02 -6.31
N ALA A 69 -12.15 -4.55 -6.15
CA ALA A 69 -11.03 -5.13 -6.83
C ALA A 69 -10.90 -6.55 -6.29
N ALA A 70 -10.33 -7.47 -7.06
CA ALA A 70 -10.08 -8.85 -6.65
C ALA A 70 -9.36 -8.98 -5.28
N GLY A 71 -8.75 -7.89 -4.76
CA GLY A 71 -8.21 -7.81 -3.40
C GLY A 71 -9.23 -7.82 -2.26
N GLY A 72 -10.51 -7.48 -2.49
CA GLY A 72 -11.54 -7.50 -1.44
C GLY A 72 -11.84 -8.91 -0.92
N GLU A 73 -11.85 -9.89 -1.82
CA GLU A 73 -12.07 -11.30 -1.48
C GLU A 73 -10.88 -11.89 -0.71
N LEU A 74 -9.66 -11.55 -1.10
CA LEU A 74 -8.44 -11.90 -0.38
C LEU A 74 -8.50 -11.41 1.08
N VAL A 75 -8.85 -10.15 1.29
CA VAL A 75 -8.94 -9.54 2.63
C VAL A 75 -10.04 -10.20 3.46
N ALA A 76 -11.19 -10.51 2.87
CA ALA A 76 -12.27 -11.21 3.55
C ALA A 76 -11.84 -12.62 4.01
N ALA A 77 -11.14 -13.36 3.14
CA ALA A 77 -10.64 -14.70 3.45
C ALA A 77 -9.56 -14.67 4.56
N VAL A 78 -8.65 -13.69 4.55
CA VAL A 78 -7.66 -13.51 5.63
C VAL A 78 -8.35 -13.20 6.96
N ARG A 79 -9.36 -12.32 6.97
CA ARG A 79 -10.11 -12.00 8.21
C ARG A 79 -10.86 -13.21 8.77
N ALA A 80 -11.40 -14.07 7.91
CA ALA A 80 -12.05 -15.30 8.33
C ALA A 80 -11.07 -16.26 9.04
N ILE A 81 -9.83 -16.37 8.55
CA ILE A 81 -8.77 -17.17 9.22
C ILE A 81 -8.41 -16.57 10.58
N GLU A 82 -8.28 -15.25 10.69
CA GLU A 82 -7.94 -14.60 11.96
C GLU A 82 -9.01 -14.80 13.03
N ALA A 83 -10.28 -14.72 12.61
CA ALA A 83 -11.43 -14.88 13.49
C ALA A 83 -11.65 -16.32 13.98
N ASP A 84 -11.07 -17.32 13.32
CA ASP A 84 -11.22 -18.73 13.71
C ASP A 84 -10.43 -19.03 15.00
N THR A 85 -11.13 -19.20 16.11
CA THR A 85 -10.52 -19.50 17.42
C THR A 85 -10.08 -20.95 17.58
N THR A 86 -10.43 -21.82 16.63
CA THR A 86 -10.05 -23.25 16.66
C THR A 86 -8.66 -23.51 16.07
N LEU A 87 -8.09 -22.53 15.38
CA LEU A 87 -6.77 -22.61 14.77
C LEU A 87 -5.70 -22.04 15.69
N SER A 88 -4.56 -22.72 15.74
CA SER A 88 -3.34 -22.16 16.34
C SER A 88 -2.78 -21.03 15.46
N ASP A 89 -1.96 -20.17 16.04
CA ASP A 89 -1.34 -19.06 15.31
C ASP A 89 -0.49 -19.54 14.12
N ALA A 90 0.20 -20.68 14.28
CA ALA A 90 0.97 -21.31 13.21
C ALA A 90 0.06 -21.78 12.06
N GLU A 91 -1.11 -22.33 12.38
CA GLU A 91 -2.08 -22.79 11.40
C GLU A 91 -2.73 -21.62 10.65
N LYS A 92 -3.06 -20.54 11.38
CA LYS A 92 -3.53 -19.29 10.77
C LYS A 92 -2.48 -18.70 9.84
N ALA A 93 -1.22 -18.68 10.25
CA ALA A 93 -0.11 -18.19 9.43
C ALA A 93 0.03 -19.00 8.13
N ARG A 94 -0.01 -20.34 8.23
CA ARG A 94 0.08 -21.23 7.06
C ARG A 94 -1.06 -21.02 6.07
N ARG A 95 -2.30 -20.89 6.56
CA ARG A 95 -3.48 -20.69 5.69
C ARG A 95 -3.46 -19.33 4.99
N ARG A 96 -3.03 -18.26 5.67
CA ARG A 96 -2.83 -16.94 5.06
C ARG A 96 -1.83 -17.01 3.91
N GLN A 97 -0.68 -17.66 4.14
CA GLN A 97 0.34 -17.83 3.09
C GLN A 97 -0.18 -18.60 1.88
N ASN A 98 -1.00 -19.64 2.11
CA ASN A 98 -1.55 -20.44 1.02
C ASN A 98 -2.48 -19.63 0.09
N ILE A 99 -3.35 -18.80 0.67
CA ILE A 99 -4.25 -17.92 -0.08
C ILE A 99 -3.44 -16.87 -0.87
N LEU A 100 -2.39 -16.29 -0.26
CA LEU A 100 -1.52 -15.32 -0.93
C LEU A 100 -0.72 -15.94 -2.08
N ALA A 101 -0.30 -17.21 -1.95
CA ALA A 101 0.42 -17.94 -2.98
C ALA A 101 -0.51 -18.43 -4.13
N GLY A 102 -1.81 -18.14 -4.09
CA GLY A 102 -2.77 -18.61 -5.09
C GLY A 102 -3.05 -20.12 -5.03
N ARG A 103 -2.53 -20.83 -4.01
CA ARG A 103 -2.80 -22.25 -3.81
C ARG A 103 -4.17 -22.41 -3.15
N SER A 104 -5.15 -22.81 -3.95
CA SER A 104 -6.44 -23.26 -3.42
C SER A 104 -6.24 -24.55 -2.61
N ALA A 105 -7.04 -24.77 -1.58
CA ALA A 105 -6.96 -25.94 -0.68
C ALA A 105 -7.18 -27.32 -1.35
N ALA A 106 -7.33 -27.37 -2.68
CA ALA A 106 -7.61 -28.57 -3.47
C ALA A 106 -6.37 -29.18 -4.15
N SER A 107 -5.19 -28.57 -4.03
CA SER A 107 -3.96 -29.15 -4.59
C SER A 107 -3.23 -29.96 -3.53
N ALA A 108 -3.43 -31.28 -3.57
CA ALA A 108 -2.56 -32.25 -2.90
C ALA A 108 -1.12 -32.11 -3.45
N PRO A 109 -0.08 -32.50 -2.68
CA PRO A 109 1.27 -32.57 -3.21
C PRO A 109 1.37 -33.78 -4.14
N ASP A 110 1.45 -33.53 -5.45
CA ASP A 110 2.00 -34.51 -6.38
C ASP A 110 3.54 -34.32 -6.32
N ASP A 111 4.19 -35.26 -5.64
CA ASP A 111 5.62 -35.54 -5.84
C ASP A 111 5.80 -36.10 -7.26
N ASP A 112 6.94 -35.79 -7.88
CA ASP A 112 7.40 -36.19 -9.22
C ASP A 112 7.07 -35.27 -10.41
N VAL A 113 7.86 -34.18 -10.54
CA VAL A 113 8.28 -33.68 -11.88
C VAL A 113 9.77 -33.35 -11.88
N ASP A 114 10.43 -33.92 -12.87
CA ASP A 114 11.84 -33.97 -13.25
C ASP A 114 12.56 -32.61 -13.34
N ASP A 115 13.82 -32.61 -12.91
CA ASP A 115 14.79 -31.51 -12.91
C ASP A 115 15.29 -31.29 -14.35
N SER A 116 14.73 -30.30 -15.07
CA SER A 116 15.37 -29.67 -16.24
C SER A 116 14.60 -28.43 -16.71
N ALA A 117 15.18 -27.26 -16.45
CA ALA A 117 14.90 -25.97 -17.09
C ALA A 117 13.66 -25.17 -16.65
N GLU A 118 13.61 -24.75 -15.37
CA GLU A 118 12.80 -23.60 -14.95
C GLU A 118 13.36 -22.89 -13.70
N ASP A 119 14.66 -22.63 -13.67
CA ASP A 119 15.35 -21.89 -12.59
C ASP A 119 15.17 -20.35 -12.67
N ASP A 120 14.13 -19.85 -13.34
CA ASP A 120 13.93 -18.39 -13.49
C ASP A 120 12.78 -17.86 -12.61
N VAL A 121 11.78 -18.70 -12.36
CA VAL A 121 10.58 -18.28 -11.60
C VAL A 121 10.82 -18.41 -10.09
N LEU A 122 11.50 -19.48 -9.64
CA LEU A 122 11.85 -19.68 -8.23
C LEU A 122 12.90 -18.66 -7.73
N ASN A 123 13.77 -18.17 -8.62
CA ASN A 123 14.73 -17.10 -8.33
C ASN A 123 14.04 -15.71 -8.21
N ILE A 124 12.96 -15.49 -8.95
CA ILE A 124 12.09 -14.30 -8.80
C ILE A 124 11.32 -14.34 -7.48
N PHE A 125 10.78 -15.49 -7.07
CA PHE A 125 9.97 -15.60 -5.84
C PHE A 125 10.78 -15.73 -4.55
N GLY A 126 12.00 -16.28 -4.59
CA GLY A 126 12.93 -16.26 -3.45
C GLY A 126 13.41 -14.85 -3.08
N ARG A 127 13.25 -13.89 -4.00
CA ARG A 127 13.74 -12.51 -3.88
C ARG A 127 12.63 -11.48 -3.67
N SER A 128 11.36 -11.84 -3.88
CA SER A 128 10.26 -10.87 -4.02
C SER A 128 9.11 -10.94 -3.02
N PHE A 129 9.07 -11.84 -2.03
CA PHE A 129 8.12 -11.65 -0.93
C PHE A 129 8.67 -12.06 0.43
N SER A 130 9.51 -11.19 0.94
CA SER A 130 10.13 -11.30 2.24
C SER A 130 9.22 -10.59 3.25
N CYS A 131 8.30 -11.35 3.88
CA CYS A 131 7.43 -10.77 4.91
C CYS A 131 8.29 -10.47 6.15
N ALA A 132 8.59 -9.20 6.40
CA ALA A 132 9.43 -8.76 7.52
C ALA A 132 8.90 -9.25 8.90
N PHE A 133 7.60 -9.49 9.01
CA PHE A 133 6.97 -10.09 10.20
C PHE A 133 7.22 -11.60 10.29
N CYS A 134 7.19 -12.34 9.17
CA CYS A 134 7.44 -13.78 9.17
C CYS A 134 8.95 -14.12 9.25
N MET A 135 9.82 -13.25 8.75
CA MET A 135 11.27 -13.47 8.71
C MET A 135 12.03 -13.02 9.96
N LYS A 136 11.34 -12.56 11.01
CA LYS A 136 11.94 -12.06 12.26
C LYS A 136 12.96 -10.93 12.06
N LEU A 137 12.48 -9.74 11.67
CA LEU A 137 13.21 -8.47 11.93
C LEU A 137 12.47 -7.64 12.99
N LEU A 138 12.20 -8.23 14.16
CA LEU A 138 11.80 -7.49 15.36
C LEU A 138 13.03 -6.85 16.06
N ASP A 139 13.94 -6.23 15.30
CA ASP A 139 15.08 -5.48 15.85
C ASP A 139 14.76 -4.00 16.13
N ARG A 140 13.50 -3.59 15.99
CA ARG A 140 13.05 -2.29 16.50
C ARG A 140 11.68 -2.42 17.15
N PRO A 141 11.51 -1.97 18.41
CA PRO A 141 10.21 -2.00 19.07
C PRO A 141 9.24 -1.15 18.27
N VAL A 142 8.06 -1.70 17.97
CA VAL A 142 6.90 -0.91 17.55
C VAL A 142 6.54 -0.03 18.73
N THR A 143 7.12 1.17 18.73
CA THR A 143 6.91 2.29 19.66
C THR A 143 6.15 1.92 20.93
N LEU A 144 6.88 1.46 21.95
CA LEU A 144 6.46 1.79 23.30
C LEU A 144 6.73 3.29 23.46
N LEU A 145 5.71 4.11 23.24
CA LEU A 145 5.71 5.48 23.73
C LEU A 145 5.43 5.47 25.25
N PRO A 146 5.94 6.46 25.99
CA PRO A 146 6.24 6.40 27.42
C PRO A 146 5.03 6.36 28.35
#